data_AF-A0A9C6TW91-F1
#
_entry.id   AF-A0A9C6TW91-F1
#
_cell.length_a   1.000
_cell.length_b   1.000
_cell.length_c   1.000
_cell.angle_alpha   90.00
_cell.angle_beta   90.00
_cell.angle_gamma   90.00
#
_symmetry.space_group_name_H-M   'P 1'
#
loop_
_entity.id
_entity.type
_entity.pdbx_description
1 polymer ?
#
loop_
_entity_poly.entity_id
_entity_poly.type
_entity_poly.pdbx_seq_one_letter_code
_entity_poly.pdbx_strand_id
1 'polypeptide(L)'
;MILTKDCSAIIHNNLSKKMPDPINFQISCTTRSTTFEKALCDIGTGINLMPLSVMKKLIIQEAQPTRIALQMADKSLKQAHGIIENVLVKITELFLPTDFVILDMGKDAKNFMILGRPFLATGRAQIDVDKGELVMRMHEDYLVFNVFKPSSLSGEGGTYM
;
A
#
# COMPACT_ATOMS: atom_id res chain seq x y z
N MET A 1 -28.52 -31.81 6.12
CA MET A 1 -27.31 -32.17 6.88
C MET A 1 -27.61 -31.90 8.35
N ILE A 2 -27.79 -32.96 9.15
CA ILE A 2 -28.16 -32.88 10.56
C ILE A 2 -26.85 -32.80 11.35
N LEU A 3 -26.60 -31.70 12.07
CA LEU A 3 -25.51 -31.64 13.05
C LEU A 3 -25.97 -32.39 14.30
N THR A 4 -25.39 -33.57 14.55
CA THR A 4 -25.52 -34.25 15.85
C THR A 4 -24.71 -33.51 16.91
N LYS A 5 -25.30 -33.42 18.11
CA LYS A 5 -24.80 -32.68 19.28
C LYS A 5 -23.49 -33.21 19.87
N ASP A 6 -22.89 -34.24 19.29
CA ASP A 6 -21.70 -34.90 19.85
C ASP A 6 -20.37 -34.27 19.38
N CYS A 7 -20.42 -33.24 18.53
CA CYS A 7 -19.22 -32.51 18.09
C CYS A 7 -18.84 -31.32 18.98
N SER A 8 -19.63 -30.96 20.00
CA SER A 8 -19.43 -29.70 20.74
C SER A 8 -18.62 -29.80 22.04
N ALA A 9 -18.24 -31.01 22.51
CA ALA A 9 -17.66 -31.16 23.85
C ALA A 9 -16.12 -31.31 23.89
N ILE A 10 -15.43 -31.51 22.76
CA ILE A 10 -13.95 -31.72 22.74
C ILE A 10 -13.18 -30.43 22.34
N ILE A 11 -13.89 -29.35 22.00
CA ILE A 11 -13.29 -28.18 21.33
C ILE A 11 -13.06 -27.00 22.30
N HIS A 12 -12.70 -27.28 23.56
CA HIS A 12 -12.42 -26.23 24.55
C HIS A 12 -10.99 -26.31 25.07
N ASN A 13 -10.06 -25.65 24.34
CA ASN A 13 -8.98 -24.78 24.87
C ASN A 13 -7.85 -24.50 23.87
N ASN A 14 -7.81 -25.15 22.69
CA ASN A 14 -6.71 -25.01 21.72
C ASN A 14 -7.12 -24.46 20.34
N LEU A 15 -8.29 -23.81 20.22
CA LEU A 15 -8.68 -23.18 18.95
C LEU A 15 -8.02 -21.81 18.80
N SER A 16 -7.38 -21.58 17.67
CA SER A 16 -6.91 -20.26 17.25
C SER A 16 -8.09 -19.29 17.21
N LYS A 17 -7.97 -18.16 17.92
CA LYS A 17 -8.98 -17.10 17.90
C LYS A 17 -8.99 -16.45 16.53
N LYS A 18 -10.17 -16.30 15.92
CA LYS A 18 -10.32 -15.52 14.68
C LYS A 18 -9.99 -14.06 14.97
N MET A 19 -8.96 -13.54 14.30
CA MET A 19 -8.60 -12.13 14.38
C MET A 19 -9.50 -11.29 13.46
N PRO A 20 -9.81 -10.04 13.83
CA PRO A 20 -10.49 -9.11 12.93
C PRO A 20 -9.58 -8.82 11.72
N ASP A 21 -10.20 -8.49 10.58
CA ASP A 21 -9.46 -8.16 9.37
C ASP A 21 -8.74 -6.80 9.54
N PRO A 22 -7.42 -6.74 9.41
CA PRO A 22 -6.69 -5.49 9.34
C PRO A 22 -6.85 -4.90 7.93
N ILE A 23 -8.01 -4.26 7.72
CA ILE A 23 -8.61 -3.85 6.44
C ILE A 23 -7.61 -3.35 5.37
N ASN A 24 -6.49 -2.73 5.73
CA ASN A 24 -5.54 -2.19 4.76
C ASN A 24 -4.17 -1.85 5.38
N PHE A 25 -3.09 -2.12 4.65
CA PHE A 25 -1.73 -1.67 4.95
C PHE A 25 -1.46 -0.34 4.26
N GLN A 26 -1.27 0.73 5.01
CA GLN A 26 -1.01 2.06 4.47
C GLN A 26 0.30 2.62 4.98
N ILE A 27 1.04 3.31 4.12
CA ILE A 27 2.25 4.03 4.48
C ILE A 27 2.23 5.45 3.95
N SER A 28 2.94 6.32 4.65
CA SER A 28 3.30 7.64 4.13
C SER A 28 4.47 7.51 3.17
N CYS A 29 4.37 8.16 2.02
CA CYS A 29 5.46 8.25 1.05
C CYS A 29 5.47 9.62 0.38
N THR A 30 6.61 9.99 -0.18
CA THR A 30 6.79 11.27 -0.86
C THR A 30 7.31 11.01 -2.26
N THR A 31 6.67 11.60 -3.26
CA THR A 31 7.13 11.58 -4.64
C THR A 31 7.31 13.02 -5.10
N ARG A 32 8.47 13.33 -5.67
CA ARG A 32 8.90 14.72 -5.93
C ARG A 32 8.82 15.53 -4.62
N SER A 33 7.99 16.57 -4.57
CA SER A 33 7.75 17.42 -3.39
C SER A 33 6.39 17.20 -2.73
N THR A 34 5.66 16.15 -3.11
CA THR A 34 4.31 15.87 -2.58
C THR A 34 4.32 14.63 -1.70
N THR A 35 3.83 14.78 -0.47
CA THR A 35 3.61 13.67 0.46
C THR A 35 2.21 13.10 0.33
N PHE A 36 2.12 11.77 0.34
CA PHE A 36 0.90 10.98 0.35
C PHE A 36 0.88 10.18 1.64
N GLU A 37 0.00 10.56 2.57
CA GLU A 37 -0.03 9.97 3.91
C GLU A 37 -0.52 8.51 3.92
N LYS A 38 -1.31 8.13 2.91
CA LYS A 38 -2.09 6.88 2.88
C LYS A 38 -1.91 6.13 1.56
N ALA A 39 -0.66 5.91 1.13
CA ALA A 39 -0.40 5.01 0.01
C ALA A 39 -0.72 3.58 0.44
N LEU A 40 -1.55 2.88 -0.33
CA LEU A 40 -2.00 1.53 -0.03
C LEU A 40 -0.97 0.51 -0.51
N CYS A 41 -0.44 -0.29 0.41
CA CYS A 41 0.40 -1.44 0.11
C CYS A 41 -0.49 -2.66 -0.12
N ASP A 42 -0.50 -3.20 -1.33
CA ASP A 42 -1.42 -4.26 -1.73
C ASP A 42 -0.66 -5.42 -2.40
N ILE A 43 -0.70 -6.60 -1.77
CA ILE A 43 -0.13 -7.84 -2.32
C ILE A 43 -1.05 -8.44 -3.41
N GLY A 44 -2.35 -8.14 -3.37
CA GLY A 44 -3.34 -8.61 -4.34
C GLY A 44 -3.13 -8.01 -5.74
N THR A 45 -2.64 -6.78 -5.83
CA THR A 45 -2.39 -6.12 -7.12
C THR A 45 -1.02 -6.43 -7.71
N GLY A 46 -1.01 -6.81 -8.99
CA GLY A 46 0.21 -7.09 -9.76
C GLY A 46 0.89 -5.87 -10.37
N ILE A 47 0.34 -4.67 -10.15
CA ILE A 47 0.82 -3.41 -10.72
C ILE A 47 0.75 -2.31 -9.66
N ASN A 48 1.56 -1.27 -9.83
CA ASN A 48 1.37 -0.04 -9.06
C ASN A 48 0.42 0.88 -9.83
N LEU A 49 -0.51 1.52 -9.10
CA LEU A 49 -1.49 2.42 -9.68
C LEU A 49 -1.33 3.82 -9.13
N MET A 50 -1.31 4.79 -10.04
CA MET A 50 -1.35 6.21 -9.72
C MET A 50 -2.57 6.84 -10.41
N PRO A 51 -3.48 7.50 -9.68
CA PRO A 51 -4.58 8.22 -10.29
C PRO A 51 -4.10 9.35 -11.20
N LEU A 52 -4.82 9.60 -12.29
CA LEU A 52 -4.51 10.71 -13.20
C LEU A 52 -4.49 12.07 -12.49
N SER A 53 -5.32 12.24 -11.46
CA SER A 53 -5.32 13.44 -10.62
C SER A 53 -4.01 13.61 -9.82
N VAL A 54 -3.41 12.51 -9.36
CA VAL A 54 -2.11 12.50 -8.69
C VAL A 54 -0.99 12.82 -9.67
N MET A 55 -0.99 12.22 -10.86
CA MET A 55 -0.04 12.55 -11.93
C MET A 55 -0.04 14.06 -12.23
N LYS A 56 -1.23 14.65 -12.39
CA LYS A 56 -1.41 16.10 -12.60
C LYS A 56 -0.92 16.93 -11.41
N LYS A 57 -1.23 16.51 -10.17
CA LYS A 57 -0.76 17.16 -8.94
C LYS A 57 0.76 17.17 -8.84
N LEU A 58 1.40 16.08 -9.28
CA LEU A 58 2.85 15.95 -9.32
C LEU A 58 3.48 16.74 -10.48
N ILE A 59 2.69 17.37 -11.36
CA ILE A 59 3.14 18.10 -12.55
C ILE A 59 3.95 17.17 -13.47
N ILE A 60 3.51 15.92 -13.63
CA ILE A 60 4.06 15.02 -14.65
C ILE A 60 3.28 15.27 -15.94
N GLN A 61 3.98 15.72 -16.99
CA GLN A 61 3.36 16.19 -18.21
C GLN A 61 2.86 15.06 -19.11
N GLU A 62 3.65 13.99 -19.22
CA GLU A 62 3.38 12.90 -20.16
C GLU A 62 3.51 11.55 -19.47
N ALA A 63 2.63 10.63 -19.88
CA ALA A 63 2.72 9.21 -19.59
C ALA A 63 2.82 8.47 -20.93
N GLN A 64 3.60 7.40 -20.98
CA GLN A 64 3.76 6.59 -22.18
C GLN A 64 2.40 5.96 -22.56
N PRO A 65 1.93 6.12 -23.81
CA PRO A 65 0.68 5.50 -24.25
C PRO A 65 0.71 3.99 -24.04
N THR A 66 -0.42 3.43 -23.58
CA THR A 66 -0.54 2.00 -23.32
C THR A 66 -1.89 1.44 -23.75
N ARG A 67 -1.91 0.16 -24.10
CA ARG A 67 -3.13 -0.59 -24.42
C ARG A 67 -3.69 -1.35 -23.22
N ILE A 68 -3.11 -1.19 -22.03
CA ILE A 68 -3.58 -1.84 -20.81
C ILE A 68 -5.01 -1.37 -20.48
N ALA A 69 -5.89 -2.34 -20.26
CA ALA A 69 -7.21 -2.13 -19.70
C ALA A 69 -7.34 -2.96 -18.42
N LEU A 70 -7.94 -2.38 -17.38
CA LEU A 70 -8.10 -3.00 -16.08
C LEU A 70 -9.57 -3.29 -15.83
N GLN A 71 -9.87 -4.51 -15.39
CA GLN A 71 -11.19 -4.85 -14.89
C GLN A 71 -11.28 -4.49 -13.41
N MET A 72 -12.24 -3.63 -13.07
CA MET A 72 -12.50 -3.16 -11.72
C MET A 72 -13.35 -4.18 -10.94
N ALA A 73 -13.48 -4.00 -9.63
CA ALA A 73 -14.27 -4.91 -8.78
C ALA A 73 -15.76 -4.96 -9.15
N ASP A 74 -16.29 -3.87 -9.71
CA ASP A 74 -17.65 -3.79 -10.27
C ASP A 74 -17.76 -4.40 -11.69
N LYS A 75 -16.70 -5.07 -12.15
CA LYS A 75 -16.52 -5.67 -13.48
C LYS A 75 -16.46 -4.66 -14.63
N SER A 76 -16.47 -3.35 -14.36
CA SER A 76 -16.23 -2.33 -15.38
C SER A 76 -14.81 -2.43 -15.92
N LEU A 77 -14.64 -2.14 -17.21
CA LEU A 77 -13.32 -2.07 -17.83
C LEU A 77 -12.89 -0.60 -17.90
N LYS A 78 -11.71 -0.29 -17.37
CA LYS A 78 -11.10 1.05 -17.48
C LYS A 78 -9.81 0.98 -18.26
N GLN A 79 -9.73 1.77 -19.32
CA GLN A 79 -8.49 1.94 -20.08
C GLN A 79 -7.50 2.76 -19.23
N ALA A 80 -6.26 2.29 -19.14
CA ALA A 80 -5.19 3.08 -18.55
C ALA A 80 -4.88 4.30 -19.44
N HIS A 81 -4.64 5.45 -18.81
CA HIS A 81 -4.21 6.66 -19.49
C HIS A 81 -2.81 6.51 -20.09
N GLY A 82 -1.92 5.82 -19.37
CA GLY A 82 -0.54 5.62 -19.76
C GLY A 82 0.27 4.90 -18.68
N ILE A 83 1.57 4.79 -18.89
CA ILE A 83 2.54 4.28 -17.92
C ILE A 83 3.56 5.38 -17.65
N ILE A 84 3.96 5.54 -16.39
CA ILE A 84 5.10 6.38 -16.00
C ILE A 84 6.13 5.46 -15.38
N GLU A 85 7.31 5.40 -15.99
CA GLU A 85 8.39 4.54 -15.55
C GLU A 85 9.37 5.28 -14.63
N ASN A 86 10.07 4.54 -13.77
CA ASN A 86 11.17 5.02 -12.93
C ASN A 86 10.80 6.22 -12.02
N VAL A 87 9.58 6.23 -11.49
CA VAL A 87 9.17 7.22 -10.48
C VAL A 87 9.86 6.88 -9.16
N LEU A 88 10.63 7.82 -8.62
CA LEU A 88 11.21 7.69 -7.29
C LEU A 88 10.16 7.99 -6.22
N VAL A 89 9.91 7.01 -5.37
CA VAL A 89 9.07 7.12 -4.18
C VAL A 89 9.96 7.08 -2.95
N LYS A 90 9.96 8.16 -2.16
CA LYS A 90 10.64 8.26 -0.87
C LYS A 90 9.73 7.69 0.22
N ILE A 91 10.25 6.77 1.03
CA ILE A 91 9.60 6.27 2.25
C ILE A 91 10.59 6.40 3.40
N THR A 92 10.26 7.25 4.37
CA THR A 92 11.24 7.72 5.37
C THR A 92 12.47 8.22 4.63
N GLU A 93 13.68 7.66 4.79
CA GLU A 93 14.88 8.09 4.04
C GLU A 93 15.22 7.21 2.83
N LEU A 94 14.42 6.19 2.54
CA LEU A 94 14.64 5.26 1.42
C LEU A 94 13.99 5.78 0.13
N PHE A 95 14.67 5.66 -1.00
CA PHE A 95 14.11 5.93 -2.32
C PHE A 95 14.00 4.64 -3.13
N LEU A 96 12.79 4.30 -3.56
CA LEU A 96 12.53 3.14 -4.40
C LEU A 96 12.04 3.60 -5.78
N PRO A 97 12.69 3.17 -6.88
CA PRO A 97 12.16 3.39 -8.22
C PRO A 97 10.98 2.44 -8.47
N THR A 98 9.97 2.95 -9.18
CA THR A 98 8.82 2.14 -9.55
C THR A 98 8.10 2.69 -10.77
N ASP A 99 7.46 1.78 -11.50
CA ASP A 99 6.60 2.13 -12.62
C ASP A 99 5.14 2.18 -12.14
N PHE A 100 4.38 3.13 -12.66
CA PHE A 100 2.96 3.29 -12.35
C PHE A 100 2.12 3.22 -13.62
N VAL A 101 1.05 2.42 -13.55
CA VAL A 101 -0.06 2.52 -14.49
C VAL A 101 -0.96 3.67 -14.06
N ILE A 102 -1.25 4.57 -14.99
CA ILE A 102 -2.07 5.76 -14.73
C ILE A 102 -3.52 5.47 -15.07
N LEU A 103 -4.43 5.68 -14.11
CA LEU A 103 -5.86 5.41 -14.31
C LEU A 103 -6.71 6.64 -13.96
N ASP A 104 -7.76 6.89 -14.75
CA ASP A 104 -8.78 7.88 -14.39
C ASP A 104 -9.78 7.26 -13.39
N MET A 105 -9.55 7.57 -12.12
CA MET A 105 -10.35 7.11 -10.98
C MET A 105 -11.34 8.18 -10.49
N GLY A 106 -11.55 9.26 -11.25
CA GLY A 106 -12.43 10.35 -10.84
C GLY A 106 -11.84 11.21 -9.71
N LYS A 107 -12.68 12.10 -9.15
CA LYS A 107 -12.26 13.13 -8.20
C LYS A 107 -12.00 12.61 -6.78
N ASP A 108 -12.45 11.41 -6.44
CA ASP A 108 -12.37 10.89 -5.08
C ASP A 108 -11.04 10.19 -4.79
N ALA A 109 -10.29 9.83 -5.83
CA ALA A 109 -8.98 9.15 -5.71
C ALA A 109 -7.78 10.12 -5.58
N LYS A 110 -8.01 11.42 -5.30
CA LYS A 110 -6.96 12.46 -5.38
C LYS A 110 -5.72 12.26 -4.51
N ASN A 111 -5.80 11.44 -3.48
CA ASN A 111 -4.74 11.26 -2.49
C ASN A 111 -4.35 9.79 -2.26
N PHE A 112 -4.82 8.86 -3.09
CA PHE A 112 -4.48 7.44 -2.97
C PHE A 112 -3.54 7.01 -4.10
N MET A 113 -2.51 6.26 -3.74
CA MET A 113 -1.69 5.49 -4.66
C MET A 113 -1.74 4.04 -4.21
N ILE A 114 -1.66 3.10 -5.15
CA ILE A 114 -1.57 1.69 -4.83
C ILE A 114 -0.16 1.22 -5.18
N LEU A 115 0.56 0.76 -4.16
CA LEU A 115 1.87 0.17 -4.23
C LEU A 115 1.69 -1.35 -4.25
N GLY A 116 1.77 -1.91 -5.44
CA GLY A 116 1.53 -3.32 -5.69
C GLY A 116 2.73 -4.20 -5.42
N ARG A 117 2.58 -5.47 -5.81
CA ARG A 117 3.68 -6.45 -5.73
C ARG A 117 5.01 -5.98 -6.33
N PRO A 118 5.08 -5.28 -7.48
CA PRO A 118 6.36 -4.81 -8.00
C PRO A 118 7.09 -3.88 -7.02
N PHE A 119 6.40 -2.88 -6.47
CA PHE A 119 6.97 -1.97 -5.49
C PHE A 119 7.39 -2.69 -4.21
N LEU A 120 6.50 -3.53 -3.68
CA LEU A 120 6.74 -4.30 -2.46
C LEU A 120 7.92 -5.27 -2.63
N ALA A 121 8.08 -5.88 -3.81
CA ALA A 121 9.22 -6.73 -4.11
C ALA A 121 10.54 -5.93 -4.15
N THR A 122 10.54 -4.74 -4.74
CA THR A 122 11.72 -3.84 -4.76
C THR A 122 12.16 -3.49 -3.34
N GLY A 123 11.21 -3.16 -2.45
CA GLY A 123 11.46 -2.90 -1.03
C GLY A 123 11.67 -4.14 -0.16
N ARG A 124 11.68 -5.35 -0.76
CA ARG A 124 11.77 -6.65 -0.06
C ARG A 124 10.79 -6.75 1.12
N ALA A 125 9.55 -6.31 0.87
CA ALA A 125 8.53 -6.17 1.87
C ALA A 125 8.17 -7.51 2.53
N GLN A 126 7.95 -7.48 3.84
CA GLN A 126 7.38 -8.56 4.64
C GLN A 126 6.17 -8.00 5.39
N ILE A 127 5.04 -8.68 5.30
CA ILE A 127 3.80 -8.26 5.94
C ILE A 127 3.46 -9.28 7.02
N ASP A 128 3.55 -8.85 8.28
CA ASP A 128 3.06 -9.58 9.44
C ASP A 128 1.63 -9.09 9.73
N VAL A 129 0.65 -9.88 9.28
CA VAL A 129 -0.77 -9.54 9.40
C VAL A 129 -1.25 -9.59 10.85
N ASP A 130 -0.70 -10.50 11.65
CA ASP A 130 -1.06 -10.66 13.06
C ASP A 130 -0.62 -9.44 13.88
N LYS A 131 0.60 -8.95 13.63
CA LYS A 131 1.13 -7.74 14.30
C LYS A 131 0.71 -6.43 13.65
N GLY A 132 0.17 -6.49 12.42
CA GLY A 132 -0.11 -5.31 11.61
C GLY A 132 1.18 -4.56 11.26
N GLU A 133 2.24 -5.29 10.94
CA GLU A 133 3.54 -4.73 10.60
C GLU A 133 3.85 -4.93 9.12
N LEU A 134 4.21 -3.86 8.44
CA LEU A 134 4.88 -3.90 7.15
C LEU A 134 6.35 -3.59 7.39
N VAL A 135 7.22 -4.53 7.05
CA VAL A 135 8.67 -4.37 7.13
C VAL A 135 9.23 -4.25 5.73
N MET A 136 10.08 -3.27 5.46
CA MET A 136 10.85 -3.18 4.22
C MET A 136 12.34 -3.30 4.54
N ARG A 137 13.05 -4.14 3.78
CA ARG A 137 14.48 -4.40 4.01
C ARG A 137 15.35 -3.63 3.02
N MET A 138 16.34 -2.90 3.54
CA MET A 138 17.35 -2.18 2.75
C MET A 138 18.75 -2.61 3.17
N HIS A 139 19.41 -3.41 2.33
CA HIS A 139 20.74 -3.97 2.65
C HIS A 139 20.71 -4.73 3.98
N GLU A 140 21.44 -4.26 5.00
CA GLU A 140 21.47 -4.82 6.36
C GLU A 140 20.42 -4.20 7.30
N ASP A 141 19.80 -3.08 6.91
CA ASP A 141 18.80 -2.36 7.71
C ASP A 141 17.35 -2.73 7.33
N TYR A 142 16.41 -2.35 8.20
CA TYR A 142 14.98 -2.53 7.97
C TYR A 142 14.15 -1.36 8.50
N LEU A 143 13.07 -1.03 7.80
CA LEU A 143 12.04 -0.09 8.23
C LEU A 143 10.80 -0.87 8.66
N VAL A 144 10.24 -0.55 9.82
CA VAL A 144 9.01 -1.17 10.33
C VAL A 144 7.90 -0.13 10.38
N PHE A 145 6.78 -0.43 9.71
CA PHE A 145 5.56 0.37 9.73
C PHE A 145 4.51 -0.40 10.49
N ASN A 146 4.04 0.13 11.62
CA ASN A 146 2.91 -0.44 12.33
C ASN A 146 1.62 0.23 11.85
N VAL A 147 0.68 -0.56 11.34
CA VAL A 147 -0.57 -0.06 10.78
C VAL A 147 -1.69 0.02 11.82
N PHE A 148 -1.53 -0.67 12.95
CA PHE A 148 -2.46 -0.61 14.09
C PHE A 148 -2.19 0.55 15.03
N LYS A 149 -1.00 1.13 14.98
CA LYS A 149 -0.62 2.30 15.77
C LYS A 149 -0.41 3.49 14.85
N PRO A 150 -1.16 4.59 15.00
CA PRO A 150 -0.79 5.82 14.34
C PRO A 150 0.61 6.23 14.81
N SER A 151 1.48 6.59 13.88
CA SER A 151 2.82 7.08 14.18
C SER A 151 2.73 8.37 14.99
N SER A 152 2.80 8.28 16.31
CA SER A 152 3.26 9.39 17.14
C SER A 152 4.75 9.55 16.88
N LEU A 153 5.12 10.53 16.05
CA LEU A 153 6.48 11.08 16.09
C LEU A 153 6.64 11.72 17.47
N SER A 154 7.37 11.06 18.37
CA SER A 154 7.85 11.63 19.62
C SER A 154 9.36 11.75 19.57
N GLY A 155 9.86 12.98 19.70
CA GLY A 155 11.17 13.26 20.29
C GLY A 155 12.06 14.22 19.51
N GLU A 156 11.93 15.51 19.78
CA GLU A 156 13.08 16.30 20.23
C GLU A 156 12.63 17.17 21.40
N GLY A 157 13.20 16.90 22.58
CA GLY A 157 13.25 17.85 23.68
C GLY A 157 14.68 18.39 23.79
N GLY A 158 14.84 19.68 24.10
CA GLY A 158 16.14 20.24 24.48
C GLY A 158 16.38 21.69 24.03
N THR A 159 16.02 22.62 24.91
CA THR A 159 16.67 23.91 25.25
C THR A 159 17.41 24.72 24.19
N TYR A 160 16.88 25.91 23.87
CA TYR A 160 17.67 27.15 23.74
C TYR A 160 16.84 28.34 24.25
N MET A 161 17.33 28.93 25.36
CA MET A 161 16.99 30.21 26.03
C MET A 161 15.51 30.57 26.23
#